data_AF-A0A3M3EUJ0-F1
#
_entry.id   AF-A0A3M3EUJ0-F1
#
_cell.length_a   1.000
_cell.length_b   1.000
_cell.length_c   1.000
_cell.angle_alpha   90.00
_cell.angle_beta   90.00
_cell.angle_gamma   90.00
#
_symmetry.space_group_name_H-M   'P 1'
#
loop_
_entity.id
_entity.type
_entity.pdbx_description
1 polymer ?
#
loop_
_entity_poly.entity_id
_entity_poly.type
_entity_poly.pdbx_seq_one_letter_code
_entity_poly.pdbx_strand_id
1 'polypeptide(L)'
;MSIPDSDWKNYNELYKLALDRFCQGVLADAQTIAQNETLSAHARYATLYGLIRNRDKDLAMAFNGRRRKEVSLSLRLMVAYDLLSDQELMVLSDELRERISDAVRQPYEIEWVTDA
;
A
#
# COMPACT_ATOMS: atom_id res chain seq x y z
N MET A 1 24.73 2.38 -2.86
CA MET A 1 24.62 3.56 -3.75
C MET A 1 23.57 4.51 -3.23
N SER A 2 23.80 5.81 -3.34
CA SER A 2 22.87 6.86 -2.87
C SER A 2 21.81 7.13 -3.93
N ILE A 3 20.58 7.46 -3.52
CA ILE A 3 19.51 7.88 -4.44
C ILE A 3 19.80 9.32 -4.92
N PRO A 4 19.80 9.59 -6.24
CA PRO A 4 19.94 10.93 -6.80
C PRO A 4 18.88 11.91 -6.28
N ASP A 5 19.17 13.21 -6.31
CA ASP A 5 18.22 14.24 -5.84
C ASP A 5 16.94 14.30 -6.69
N SER A 6 17.05 14.03 -8.00
CA SER A 6 15.90 13.94 -8.91
C SER A 6 14.97 12.79 -8.50
N ASP A 7 15.51 11.59 -8.32
CA ASP A 7 14.74 10.42 -7.87
C ASP A 7 14.17 10.61 -6.48
N TRP A 8 14.90 11.28 -5.58
CA TRP A 8 14.39 11.62 -4.25
C TRP A 8 13.17 12.54 -4.34
N LYS A 9 13.21 13.57 -5.19
CA LYS A 9 12.07 14.46 -5.41
C LYS A 9 10.88 13.70 -6.00
N ASN A 10 11.11 12.91 -7.05
CA ASN A 10 10.06 12.15 -7.72
C ASN A 10 9.44 11.10 -6.78
N TYR A 11 10.26 10.41 -5.99
CA TYR A 11 9.81 9.51 -4.93
C TYR A 11 8.86 10.19 -3.95
N ASN A 12 9.17 11.42 -3.50
CA ASN A 12 8.29 12.10 -2.54
C ASN A 12 6.91 12.43 -3.11
N GLU A 13 6.79 12.68 -4.41
CA GLU A 13 5.49 12.88 -5.06
C GLU A 13 4.74 11.56 -5.25
N LEU A 14 5.43 10.50 -5.70
CA LEU A 14 4.85 9.16 -5.78
C LEU A 14 4.41 8.64 -4.42
N TYR A 15 5.18 8.91 -3.36
CA TYR A 15 4.85 8.55 -1.98
C TYR A 15 3.51 9.15 -1.55
N LYS A 16 3.28 10.44 -1.81
CA LYS A 16 2.03 11.11 -1.43
C LYS A 16 0.84 10.50 -2.17
N LEU A 17 1.01 10.27 -3.47
CA LEU A 17 -0.01 9.66 -4.32
C LEU A 17 -0.35 8.24 -3.85
N ALA A 18 0.67 7.42 -3.61
CA ALA A 18 0.49 6.05 -3.13
C ALA A 18 -0.17 6.02 -1.74
N LEU A 19 0.20 6.93 -0.83
CA LEU A 19 -0.38 7.00 0.50
C LEU A 19 -1.87 7.36 0.45
N ASP A 20 -2.25 8.31 -0.40
CA ASP A 20 -3.66 8.69 -0.60
C ASP A 20 -4.47 7.50 -1.16
N ARG A 21 -3.98 6.84 -2.22
CA ARG A 21 -4.60 5.64 -2.79
C ARG A 21 -4.73 4.50 -1.79
N PHE A 22 -3.68 4.27 -0.99
CA PHE A 22 -3.71 3.24 0.05
C PHE A 22 -4.81 3.53 1.07
N CYS A 23 -4.87 4.76 1.60
CA CYS A 23 -5.90 5.16 2.56
C CYS A 23 -7.31 5.04 1.96
N GLN A 24 -7.50 5.46 0.71
CA GLN A 24 -8.78 5.33 0.00
C GLN A 24 -9.22 3.87 -0.16
N GLY A 25 -8.29 2.97 -0.53
CA GLY A 25 -8.55 1.54 -0.63
C GLY A 25 -9.00 0.94 0.71
N VAL A 26 -8.28 1.25 1.80
CA VAL A 26 -8.64 0.79 3.15
C VAL A 26 -10.02 1.29 3.58
N LEU A 27 -10.36 2.54 3.26
CA LEU A 27 -11.68 3.10 3.58
C LEU A 27 -12.80 2.44 2.75
N ALA A 28 -12.55 2.12 1.48
CA ALA A 28 -13.49 1.41 0.63
C ALA A 28 -13.73 -0.04 1.11
N ASP A 29 -12.66 -0.75 1.48
CA ASP A 29 -12.73 -2.08 2.10
C ASP A 29 -13.54 -2.03 3.40
N ALA A 30 -13.24 -1.05 4.27
CA ALA A 30 -13.96 -0.88 5.53
C ALA A 30 -15.45 -0.58 5.32
N GLN A 31 -15.79 0.26 4.33
CA GLN A 31 -17.18 0.53 3.96
C GLN A 31 -17.88 -0.75 3.48
N THR A 32 -17.22 -1.53 2.63
CA THR A 32 -17.75 -2.81 2.11
C THR A 32 -18.07 -3.78 3.25
N ILE A 33 -17.18 -3.91 4.23
CA ILE A 33 -17.41 -4.77 5.39
C ILE A 33 -18.53 -4.22 6.27
N ALA A 34 -18.51 -2.91 6.57
CA ALA A 34 -19.48 -2.29 7.47
C ALA A 34 -20.92 -2.37 6.92
N GLN A 35 -21.08 -2.28 5.59
CA GLN A 35 -22.37 -2.30 4.91
C GLN A 35 -22.83 -3.71 4.52
N ASN A 36 -22.06 -4.76 4.82
CA ASN A 36 -22.43 -6.13 4.47
C ASN A 36 -23.52 -6.68 5.43
N GLU A 37 -24.79 -6.50 5.06
CA GLU A 37 -25.95 -6.95 5.83
C GLU A 37 -26.12 -8.48 5.88
N THR A 38 -25.37 -9.24 5.08
CA THR A 38 -25.41 -10.72 5.15
C THR A 38 -24.63 -11.28 6.34
N LEU A 39 -23.87 -10.43 7.05
CA LEU A 39 -23.08 -10.78 8.24
C LEU A 39 -23.69 -10.17 9.50
N SER A 40 -23.52 -10.84 10.65
CA SER A 40 -23.88 -10.23 11.92
C SER A 40 -23.07 -8.95 12.19
N ALA A 41 -23.56 -8.10 13.09
CA ALA A 41 -22.79 -6.95 13.56
C ALA A 41 -21.45 -7.36 14.19
N HIS A 42 -21.39 -8.52 14.86
CA HIS A 42 -20.17 -9.04 15.46
C HIS A 42 -19.16 -9.49 14.40
N ALA A 43 -19.60 -10.27 13.39
CA ALA A 43 -18.75 -10.68 12.27
C ALA A 43 -18.18 -9.48 11.49
N ARG A 44 -19.01 -8.46 11.22
CA ARG A 44 -18.55 -7.21 10.60
C ARG A 44 -17.50 -6.51 11.45
N TYR A 45 -17.74 -6.37 12.76
CA TYR A 45 -16.80 -5.76 13.68
C TYR A 45 -15.46 -6.51 13.72
N ALA A 46 -15.49 -7.83 13.84
CA ALA A 46 -14.28 -8.67 13.88
C ALA A 46 -13.48 -8.57 12.56
N THR A 47 -14.17 -8.60 11.42
CA THR A 47 -13.57 -8.46 10.09
C THR A 47 -12.92 -7.07 9.93
N LEU A 48 -13.61 -6.00 10.34
CA LEU A 48 -13.05 -4.64 10.34
C LEU A 48 -11.80 -4.52 11.20
N TYR A 49 -11.82 -5.08 12.41
CA TYR A 49 -10.67 -5.08 13.30
C TYR A 49 -9.46 -5.78 12.67
N GLY A 50 -9.69 -6.95 12.05
CA GLY A 50 -8.66 -7.69 11.31
C GLY A 50 -8.06 -6.86 10.17
N LEU A 51 -8.92 -6.28 9.33
CA LEU A 51 -8.51 -5.41 8.23
C LEU A 51 -7.62 -4.26 8.71
N ILE A 52 -8.10 -3.45 9.67
CA ILE A 52 -7.37 -2.27 10.14
C ILE A 52 -6.02 -2.66 10.75
N ARG A 53 -5.98 -3.75 11.52
CA ARG A 53 -4.74 -4.25 12.12
C ARG A 53 -3.70 -4.69 11.07
N ASN A 54 -4.14 -5.33 10.00
CA ASN A 54 -3.24 -5.74 8.93
C ASN A 54 -2.75 -4.51 8.14
N ARG A 55 -3.67 -3.63 7.75
CA ARG A 55 -3.35 -2.41 6.98
C ARG A 55 -2.47 -1.43 7.76
N ASP A 56 -2.59 -1.35 9.08
CA ASP A 56 -1.70 -0.52 9.91
C ASP A 56 -0.24 -1.00 9.85
N LYS A 57 -0.02 -2.32 9.84
CA LYS A 57 1.33 -2.90 9.65
C LYS A 57 1.86 -2.58 8.26
N ASP A 58 1.02 -2.73 7.24
CA ASP A 58 1.40 -2.46 5.86
C ASP A 58 1.75 -0.98 5.65
N LEU A 59 0.95 -0.08 6.24
CA LEU A 59 1.17 1.35 6.24
C LEU A 59 2.51 1.68 6.93
N ALA A 60 2.76 1.08 8.09
CA ALA A 60 4.00 1.30 8.81
C ALA A 60 5.23 0.82 7.99
N MET A 61 5.12 -0.33 7.33
CA MET A 61 6.23 -0.90 6.56
C MET A 61 6.52 -0.10 5.28
N ALA A 62 5.49 0.30 4.55
CA ALA A 62 5.65 0.99 3.27
C ALA A 62 5.95 2.50 3.41
N PHE A 63 5.40 3.17 4.44
CA PHE A 63 5.37 4.63 4.49
C PHE A 63 6.14 5.26 5.66
N ASN A 64 6.43 4.54 6.76
CA ASN A 64 7.16 5.18 7.87
C ASN A 64 8.66 5.37 7.59
N GLY A 65 9.20 4.72 6.56
CA GLY A 65 10.57 4.91 6.09
C GLY A 65 10.75 6.26 5.38
N ARG A 66 11.40 7.23 6.03
CA ARG A 66 11.68 8.57 5.46
C ARG A 66 13.12 8.78 4.99
N ARG A 67 13.96 7.74 4.97
CA ARG A 67 15.38 7.88 4.62
C ARG A 67 15.63 7.46 3.17
N ARG A 68 16.58 8.11 2.49
CA ARG A 68 16.96 7.77 1.10
C ARG A 68 17.30 6.29 0.88
N LYS A 69 17.92 5.66 1.88
CA LYS A 69 18.27 4.22 1.83
C LYS A 69 17.04 3.29 1.85
N GLU A 70 15.90 3.79 2.32
CA GLU A 70 14.63 3.03 2.44
C GLU A 70 13.75 3.16 1.19
N VAL A 71 14.08 4.09 0.26
CA VAL A 71 13.29 4.40 -0.95
C VAL A 71 12.98 3.16 -1.78
N SER A 72 13.96 2.30 -2.05
CA SER A 72 13.72 1.11 -2.86
C SER A 72 12.78 0.12 -2.19
N LEU A 73 12.91 -0.07 -0.87
CA LEU A 73 12.00 -0.94 -0.14
C LEU A 73 10.58 -0.36 -0.14
N SER A 74 10.46 0.93 0.14
CA SER A 74 9.17 1.64 0.13
C SER A 74 8.49 1.55 -1.24
N LEU A 75 9.21 1.83 -2.33
CA LEU A 75 8.68 1.72 -3.70
C LEU A 75 8.26 0.29 -4.05
N ARG A 76 9.06 -0.73 -3.68
CA ARG A 76 8.67 -2.14 -3.90
C ARG A 76 7.37 -2.47 -3.21
N LEU A 77 7.17 -1.99 -1.98
CA LEU A 77 5.93 -2.23 -1.24
C LEU A 77 4.75 -1.48 -1.87
N MET A 78 4.95 -0.23 -2.32
CA MET A 78 3.91 0.52 -3.03
C MET A 78 3.49 -0.19 -4.34
N VAL A 79 4.45 -0.76 -5.07
CA VAL A 79 4.17 -1.58 -6.26
C VAL A 79 3.50 -2.90 -5.89
N ALA A 80 3.98 -3.58 -4.85
CA ALA A 80 3.37 -4.82 -4.39
C ALA A 80 1.90 -4.61 -3.97
N TYR A 81 1.58 -3.46 -3.39
CA TYR A 81 0.21 -3.09 -3.01
C TYR A 81 -0.61 -2.49 -4.15
N ASP A 82 -0.08 -2.52 -5.37
CA ASP A 82 -0.70 -2.01 -6.61
C ASP A 82 -1.13 -0.53 -6.54
N LEU A 83 -0.35 0.29 -5.83
CA LEU A 83 -0.66 1.72 -5.62
C LEU A 83 -0.15 2.63 -6.74
N LEU A 84 0.82 2.15 -7.53
CA LEU A 84 1.50 2.89 -8.59
C LEU A 84 1.49 2.09 -9.88
N SER A 85 1.08 2.75 -10.96
CA SER A 85 1.12 2.20 -12.31
C SER A 85 2.54 2.24 -12.90
N ASP A 86 2.81 1.38 -13.88
CA ASP A 86 4.10 1.36 -14.57
C ASP A 86 4.42 2.70 -15.24
N GLN A 87 3.40 3.41 -15.72
CA GLN A 87 3.54 4.73 -16.33
C GLN A 87 3.97 5.80 -15.31
N GLU A 88 3.46 5.74 -14.08
CA GLU A 88 3.85 6.66 -13.00
C GLU A 88 5.29 6.41 -12.56
N LEU A 89 5.77 5.16 -12.61
CA LEU A 89 7.16 4.81 -12.30
C LEU A 89 8.17 5.25 -13.37
N MET A 90 7.71 5.64 -14.57
CA MET A 90 8.60 6.12 -15.64
C MET A 90 9.32 7.43 -15.29
N VAL A 91 8.84 8.17 -14.29
CA VAL A 91 9.51 9.41 -13.82
C VAL A 91 10.82 9.13 -13.08
N LEU A 92 11.04 7.89 -12.63
CA LEU A 92 12.26 7.49 -11.91
C LEU A 92 13.41 7.23 -12.91
N SER A 93 14.63 7.10 -12.42
CA SER A 93 15.75 6.60 -13.22
C SER A 93 15.59 5.12 -13.57
N ASP A 94 16.27 4.69 -14.65
CA ASP A 94 16.35 3.26 -15.01
C ASP A 94 16.94 2.42 -13.88
N GLU A 95 18.00 2.90 -13.22
CA GLU A 95 18.63 2.20 -12.08
C GLU A 95 17.63 1.95 -10.95
N LEU A 96 16.82 2.96 -10.60
CA LEU A 96 15.85 2.80 -9.52
C LEU A 96 14.67 1.90 -9.93
N ARG A 97 14.24 1.95 -11.20
CA ARG A 97 13.24 1.01 -11.74
C ARG A 97 13.74 -0.43 -11.73
N GLU A 98 14.97 -0.66 -12.16
CA GLU A 98 15.60 -1.99 -12.14
C GLU A 98 15.64 -2.55 -10.71
N ARG A 99 15.98 -1.71 -9.73
CA ARG A 99 16.00 -2.06 -8.31
C ARG A 99 14.64 -2.44 -7.72
N ILE A 100 13.52 -2.14 -8.38
CA ILE A 100 12.19 -2.49 -7.89
C ILE A 100 11.45 -3.46 -8.81
N SER A 101 12.12 -3.95 -9.86
CA SER A 101 11.54 -4.83 -10.89
C SER A 101 11.12 -6.22 -10.36
N ASP A 102 11.63 -6.61 -9.19
CA ASP A 102 11.27 -7.84 -8.48
C ASP A 102 9.96 -7.75 -7.70
N ALA A 103 9.36 -6.55 -7.59
CA ALA A 103 8.10 -6.36 -6.89
C ALA A 103 6.94 -7.01 -7.67
N VAL A 104 6.26 -7.94 -7.01
CA VAL A 104 5.06 -8.60 -7.55
C VAL A 104 3.83 -7.93 -6.99
N ARG A 105 2.97 -7.40 -7.87
CA ARG A 105 1.66 -6.85 -7.52
C ARG A 105 0.77 -7.93 -6.91
N GLN A 106 0.30 -7.68 -5.69
CA GLN A 106 -0.59 -8.54 -4.93
C GLN A 106 -1.69 -7.64 -4.32
N PRO A 107 -2.85 -7.51 -4.99
CA PRO A 107 -3.98 -6.80 -4.42
C PRO A 107 -4.43 -7.50 -3.14
N TYR A 108 -4.78 -6.73 -2.13
CA TYR A 108 -5.25 -7.31 -0.88
C TYR A 108 -6.65 -7.89 -1.04
N GLU A 109 -6.87 -9.05 -0.43
CA GLU A 109 -8.20 -9.63 -0.25
C GLU A 109 -8.72 -9.33 1.17
N ILE A 110 -10.05 -9.23 1.30
CA ILE A 110 -10.70 -9.10 2.60
C ILE A 110 -10.79 -10.50 3.23
N GLU A 111 -10.13 -10.68 4.37
CA GLU A 111 -10.24 -11.89 5.18
C GLU A 111 -11.53 -11.84 6.00
N TRP A 112 -12.59 -12.47 5.50
CA TRP A 112 -13.91 -12.48 6.14
C TRP A 112 -13.94 -13.35 7.39
N VAL A 113 -14.47 -12.81 8.49
CA VAL A 113 -14.82 -13.59 9.68
C VAL A 113 -16.28 -14.02 9.55
N THR A 114 -16.54 -15.33 9.53
CA THR A 114 -17.89 -15.89 9.58
C THR A 114 -18.33 -16.08 11.03
N ASP A 115 -19.63 -15.91 11.30
CA ASP A 115 -20.20 -16.31 12.59
C ASP A 115 -20.05 -17.84 12.77
N ALA A 116 -19.63 -18.24 13.98
CA ALA A 116 -19.59 -19.64 14.40
C ALA A 116 -20.95 -20.08 14.97
#